data_AF-A0A3L6KXI3-F1
#
_entry.id   AF-A0A3L6KXI3-F1
#
_cell.length_a   1.000
_cell.length_b   1.000
_cell.length_c   1.000
_cell.angle_alpha   90.00
_cell.angle_beta   90.00
_cell.angle_gamma   90.00
#
_symmetry.space_group_name_H-M   'P 1'
#
loop_
_entity.id
_entity.type
_entity.pdbx_description
1 polymer ?
#
loop_
_entity_poly.entity_id
_entity_poly.type
_entity_poly.pdbx_seq_one_letter_code
_entity_poly.pdbx_strand_id
1 'polypeptide(L)'
;MMTNLNVRTIKGCFPGSLPDALNDMSVIDHILSLTGRFDEGQAALASTVNVVYVGTAVYDIPRYREEYTKNFIARGCGISEVCVAEARSTGATPCAAATMVTPDQLQHLAEAHIILLPEGNTLFAIRRWEETGLDACLRASAARGVVLVGGGCCFRAEHSDSANPKTCAQYMLSRENEVDSGQPVEMEEGGAKWEYLCVHGLSVLPGIFCPQHSSRDATGLLLNESFSKMLKRHPTERGIGVDCRAVLLLMGDGRYQVLTIANREGRTASVKDINIQIKDVVEGNVQTTTIQQQGSVEELLRKPCGPVVRDPFEAYYAMANPTALTEKLLCAPR
;
A
#
# COMPACT_ATOMS: atom_id res chain seq x y z
N MET A 1 -11.54 -19.64 5.59
CA MET A 1 -10.33 -20.31 6.11
C MET A 1 -9.13 -19.47 5.69
N MET A 2 -8.43 -18.83 6.63
CA MET A 2 -7.14 -18.18 6.33
C MET A 2 -6.14 -19.28 6.02
N THR A 3 -5.74 -19.40 4.76
CA THR A 3 -4.53 -20.14 4.40
C THR A 3 -3.36 -19.44 5.10
N ASN A 4 -2.72 -20.11 6.05
CA ASN A 4 -1.47 -19.62 6.63
C ASN A 4 -0.43 -19.61 5.49
N LEU A 5 -0.26 -18.46 4.84
CA LEU A 5 0.74 -18.29 3.81
C LEU A 5 2.13 -18.45 4.44
N ASN A 6 3.01 -19.17 3.74
CA ASN A 6 4.40 -19.24 4.14
C ASN A 6 5.08 -17.92 3.79
N VAL A 7 5.32 -17.07 4.79
CA VAL A 7 5.93 -15.75 4.58
C VAL A 7 7.28 -15.81 3.88
N ARG A 8 8.00 -16.95 3.98
CA ARG A 8 9.30 -17.14 3.32
C ARG A 8 9.19 -17.19 1.81
N THR A 9 8.05 -17.59 1.27
CA THR A 9 7.84 -17.72 -0.18
C THR A 9 7.27 -16.46 -0.82
N ILE A 10 6.93 -15.44 -0.02
CA ILE A 10 6.38 -14.19 -0.54
C ILE A 10 7.49 -13.35 -1.16
N LYS A 11 7.22 -12.88 -2.37
CA LYS A 11 8.06 -11.93 -3.09
C LYS A 11 7.40 -10.57 -3.06
N GLY A 12 8.18 -9.52 -2.85
CA GLY A 12 7.60 -8.18 -2.95
C GLY A 12 8.56 -7.04 -2.71
N CYS A 13 8.07 -5.84 -3.00
CA CYS A 13 8.73 -4.57 -2.83
C CYS A 13 7.82 -3.66 -2.01
N PHE A 14 8.28 -3.31 -0.80
CA PHE A 14 7.56 -2.53 0.20
C PHE A 14 8.37 -1.29 0.55
N PRO A 15 8.28 -0.23 -0.27
CA PRO A 15 9.02 1.00 -0.04
C PRO A 15 8.43 1.82 1.09
N GLY A 16 9.25 2.71 1.65
CA GLY A 16 8.74 3.76 2.53
C GLY A 16 8.02 4.87 1.77
N SER A 17 8.34 5.09 0.49
CA SER A 17 7.63 5.99 -0.42
C SER A 17 7.47 5.29 -1.77
N LEU A 18 6.26 4.80 -2.06
CA LEU A 18 5.98 4.13 -3.33
C LEU A 18 6.21 5.02 -4.56
N PRO A 19 5.78 6.30 -4.59
CA PRO A 19 6.06 7.18 -5.73
C PRO A 19 7.55 7.35 -5.98
N ASP A 20 8.36 7.56 -4.95
CA ASP A 20 9.81 7.74 -5.13
C ASP A 20 10.47 6.42 -5.59
N ALA A 21 10.04 5.29 -5.04
CA ALA A 21 10.54 3.97 -5.42
C ALA A 21 10.24 3.62 -6.89
N LEU A 22 9.02 3.87 -7.36
CA LEU A 22 8.64 3.55 -8.74
C LEU A 22 9.20 4.54 -9.77
N ASN A 23 9.67 5.71 -9.33
CA ASN A 23 10.41 6.64 -10.16
C ASN A 23 11.91 6.29 -10.31
N ASP A 24 12.43 5.40 -9.47
CA ASP A 24 13.81 4.92 -9.55
C ASP A 24 13.91 3.66 -10.42
N MET A 25 14.56 3.78 -11.59
CA MET A 25 14.71 2.66 -12.52
C MET A 25 15.48 1.48 -11.93
N SER A 26 16.39 1.71 -10.98
CA SER A 26 17.09 0.61 -10.32
C SER A 26 16.14 -0.20 -9.44
N VAL A 27 15.17 0.43 -8.78
CA VAL A 27 14.16 -0.27 -7.99
C VAL A 27 13.23 -1.07 -8.90
N ILE A 28 12.83 -0.52 -10.05
CA ILE A 28 12.06 -1.25 -11.06
C ILE A 28 12.79 -2.53 -11.49
N ASP A 29 14.11 -2.48 -11.65
CA ASP A 29 14.92 -3.64 -12.07
C ASP A 29 14.95 -4.73 -11.03
N HIS A 30 15.09 -4.35 -9.77
CA HIS A 30 15.00 -5.30 -8.67
C HIS A 30 13.60 -5.93 -8.58
N ILE A 31 12.53 -5.17 -8.77
CA ILE A 31 11.16 -5.70 -8.82
C ILE A 31 11.02 -6.71 -9.96
N LEU A 32 11.50 -6.38 -11.16
CA LEU A 32 11.45 -7.26 -12.32
C LEU A 32 12.30 -8.52 -12.13
N SER A 33 13.45 -8.40 -11.47
CA SER A 33 14.33 -9.54 -11.15
C SER A 33 13.64 -10.57 -10.25
N LEU A 34 12.78 -10.14 -9.31
CA LEU A 34 11.97 -11.04 -8.47
C LEU A 34 11.02 -11.94 -9.28
N THR A 35 10.63 -11.51 -10.49
CA THR A 35 9.77 -12.32 -11.37
C THR A 35 10.52 -13.50 -11.99
N GLY A 36 11.86 -13.48 -12.01
CA GLY A 36 12.69 -14.44 -12.73
C GLY A 36 12.63 -14.30 -14.26
N ARG A 37 12.11 -13.17 -14.77
CA ARG A 37 11.87 -12.90 -16.20
C ARG A 37 12.63 -11.69 -16.71
N PHE A 38 13.62 -11.24 -15.96
CA PHE A 38 14.42 -10.06 -16.26
C PHE A 38 15.90 -10.43 -16.26
N ASP A 39 16.60 -9.99 -17.29
CA ASP A 39 18.05 -10.11 -17.42
C ASP A 39 18.69 -8.83 -16.88
N GLU A 40 19.28 -8.93 -15.69
CA GLU A 40 19.97 -7.81 -15.04
C GLU A 40 21.16 -7.29 -15.84
N GLY A 41 21.86 -8.16 -16.58
CA GLY A 41 23.04 -7.77 -17.35
C GLY A 41 22.71 -6.97 -18.61
N GLN A 42 21.53 -7.21 -19.18
CA GLN A 42 21.01 -6.47 -20.35
C GLN A 42 19.99 -5.38 -19.96
N ALA A 43 19.63 -5.29 -18.68
CA ALA A 43 18.54 -4.46 -18.18
C ALA A 43 17.23 -4.61 -18.99
N ALA A 44 16.92 -5.83 -19.41
CA ALA A 44 15.83 -6.13 -20.34
C ALA A 44 14.99 -7.33 -19.91
N LEU A 45 13.73 -7.37 -20.35
CA LEU A 45 12.86 -8.53 -20.12
C LEU A 45 13.35 -9.73 -20.93
N ALA A 46 13.59 -10.86 -20.26
CA ALA A 46 13.88 -12.14 -20.89
C ALA A 46 12.61 -12.83 -21.40
N SER A 47 11.44 -12.48 -20.85
CA SER A 47 10.12 -12.91 -21.32
C SER A 47 9.04 -11.93 -20.88
N THR A 48 7.82 -12.06 -21.39
CA THR A 48 6.70 -11.17 -21.04
C THR A 48 6.46 -11.12 -19.53
N VAL A 49 6.29 -9.91 -19.02
CA VAL A 49 5.89 -9.61 -17.64
C VAL A 49 4.61 -8.79 -17.67
N ASN A 50 3.59 -9.30 -16.97
CA ASN A 50 2.29 -8.66 -16.83
C ASN A 50 2.18 -8.05 -15.42
N VAL A 51 1.98 -6.74 -15.37
CA VAL A 51 1.73 -5.97 -14.15
C VAL A 51 0.23 -5.69 -14.07
N VAL A 52 -0.40 -6.16 -13.00
CA VAL A 52 -1.78 -5.79 -12.68
C VAL A 52 -1.76 -4.60 -11.72
N TYR A 53 -2.29 -3.47 -12.16
CA TYR A 53 -2.49 -2.28 -11.35
C TYR A 53 -3.86 -2.33 -10.64
N VAL A 54 -3.88 -2.09 -9.33
CA VAL A 54 -5.08 -2.08 -8.50
C VAL A 54 -5.21 -0.71 -7.82
N GLY A 55 -5.84 0.25 -8.51
CA GLY A 55 -5.87 1.66 -8.14
C GLY A 55 -6.84 2.05 -7.01
N THR A 56 -7.41 1.09 -6.28
CA THR A 56 -8.58 1.34 -5.44
C THR A 56 -8.33 2.36 -4.32
N ALA A 57 -7.12 2.38 -3.74
CA ALA A 57 -6.73 3.32 -2.69
C ALA A 57 -6.67 4.79 -3.17
N VAL A 58 -6.51 4.98 -4.48
CA VAL A 58 -6.54 6.28 -5.16
C VAL A 58 -7.77 6.40 -6.06
N TYR A 59 -8.84 5.68 -5.71
CA TYR A 59 -10.15 5.77 -6.33
C TYR A 59 -10.19 5.40 -7.83
N ASP A 60 -9.24 4.56 -8.28
CA ASP A 60 -9.05 4.20 -9.69
C ASP A 60 -8.90 5.42 -10.63
N ILE A 61 -8.40 6.54 -10.10
CA ILE A 61 -8.15 7.76 -10.86
C ILE A 61 -7.02 7.50 -11.89
N PRO A 62 -7.25 7.72 -13.20
CA PRO A 62 -6.32 7.33 -14.28
C PRO A 62 -4.91 7.91 -14.15
N ARG A 63 -4.77 9.16 -13.70
CA ARG A 63 -3.47 9.82 -13.59
C ARG A 63 -2.48 9.05 -12.72
N TYR A 64 -2.94 8.48 -11.60
CA TYR A 64 -2.07 7.70 -10.72
C TYR A 64 -1.62 6.39 -11.37
N ARG A 65 -2.46 5.77 -12.20
CA ARG A 65 -2.02 4.60 -12.96
C ARG A 65 -0.85 4.97 -13.86
N GLU A 66 -0.99 6.04 -14.64
CA GLU A 66 0.07 6.49 -15.54
C GLU A 66 1.36 6.76 -14.76
N GLU A 67 1.25 7.49 -13.65
CA GLU A 67 2.39 7.82 -12.79
C GLU A 67 3.09 6.58 -12.24
N TYR A 68 2.34 5.62 -11.68
CA TYR A 68 2.89 4.44 -11.03
C TYR A 68 3.32 3.33 -12.02
N THR A 69 2.85 3.33 -13.27
CA THR A 69 3.15 2.27 -14.25
C THR A 69 4.13 2.67 -15.34
N LYS A 70 4.42 3.98 -15.52
CA LYS A 70 5.28 4.48 -16.61
C LYS A 70 6.62 3.77 -16.74
N ASN A 71 7.31 3.47 -15.64
CA ASN A 71 8.63 2.86 -15.69
C ASN A 71 8.58 1.35 -15.95
N PHE A 72 7.48 0.67 -15.57
CA PHE A 72 7.23 -0.71 -16.01
C PHE A 72 6.96 -0.75 -17.53
N ILE A 73 6.18 0.20 -18.05
CA ILE A 73 5.94 0.36 -19.50
C ILE A 73 7.26 0.64 -20.23
N ALA A 74 8.11 1.51 -19.68
CA ALA A 74 9.43 1.80 -20.24
C ALA A 74 10.34 0.56 -20.31
N ARG A 75 10.11 -0.43 -19.45
CA ARG A 75 10.77 -1.76 -19.51
C ARG A 75 10.04 -2.80 -20.34
N GLY A 76 8.99 -2.41 -21.05
CA GLY A 76 8.24 -3.29 -21.96
C GLY A 76 7.25 -4.23 -21.27
N CYS A 77 6.87 -3.95 -20.01
CA CYS A 77 5.85 -4.75 -19.32
C CYS A 77 4.46 -4.49 -19.91
N GLY A 78 3.62 -5.54 -19.95
CA GLY A 78 2.19 -5.39 -20.18
C GLY A 78 1.50 -4.88 -18.92
N ILE A 79 0.61 -3.90 -19.05
CA ILE A 79 -0.17 -3.35 -17.94
C ILE A 79 -1.64 -3.68 -18.12
N SER A 80 -2.23 -4.33 -17.11
CA SER A 80 -3.68 -4.52 -16.99
C SER A 80 -4.18 -3.94 -15.67
N GLU A 81 -5.49 -3.76 -15.56
CA GLU A 81 -6.09 -3.09 -14.41
C GLU A 81 -7.20 -3.92 -13.78
N VAL A 82 -7.36 -3.73 -12.47
CA VAL A 82 -8.54 -4.14 -11.70
C VAL A 82 -9.08 -2.91 -11.01
N CYS A 83 -10.24 -2.44 -11.46
CA CYS A 83 -10.93 -1.26 -10.97
C CYS A 83 -12.17 -1.68 -10.18
N VAL A 84 -12.25 -1.29 -8.92
CA VAL A 84 -13.37 -1.60 -8.00
C VAL A 84 -13.73 -0.43 -7.08
N ALA A 85 -13.15 0.76 -7.24
CA ALA A 85 -13.39 1.93 -6.39
C ALA A 85 -14.72 2.65 -6.67
N GLU A 86 -15.28 2.52 -7.89
CA GLU A 86 -16.57 3.11 -8.29
C GLU A 86 -16.67 4.65 -8.25
N ALA A 87 -15.56 5.35 -8.46
CA ALA A 87 -15.51 6.81 -8.43
C ALA A 87 -15.29 7.44 -9.82
N ARG A 88 -16.04 7.02 -10.85
CA ARG A 88 -16.08 7.76 -12.12
C ARG A 88 -17.29 8.69 -12.13
N SER A 89 -17.11 9.91 -11.62
CA SER A 89 -18.01 11.02 -11.93
C SER A 89 -17.71 11.54 -13.34
N THR A 90 -17.85 10.70 -14.36
CA THR A 90 -18.08 11.22 -15.71
C THR A 90 -19.57 11.53 -15.78
N GLY A 91 -19.97 12.74 -16.16
CA GLY A 91 -21.36 13.22 -16.22
C GLY A 91 -22.33 12.47 -17.15
N ALA A 92 -22.06 11.20 -17.44
CA ALA A 92 -22.96 10.25 -18.07
C ALA A 92 -23.38 9.22 -17.01
N THR A 93 -24.70 8.97 -16.94
CA THR A 93 -25.43 7.92 -16.22
C THR A 93 -24.63 7.12 -15.17
N PRO A 94 -24.99 7.17 -13.87
CA PRO A 94 -24.27 6.44 -12.82
C PRO A 94 -24.05 4.97 -13.23
N CYS A 95 -22.79 4.61 -13.47
CA CYS A 95 -22.40 3.24 -13.72
C CYS A 95 -22.75 2.45 -12.46
N ALA A 96 -23.47 1.34 -12.61
CA ALA A 96 -23.80 0.50 -11.46
C ALA A 96 -22.52 0.11 -10.72
N ALA A 97 -22.53 0.35 -9.41
CA ALA A 97 -21.50 -0.09 -8.49
C ALA A 97 -20.95 -1.48 -8.86
N ALA A 98 -19.63 -1.61 -9.09
CA ALA A 98 -18.92 -2.89 -9.16
C ALA A 98 -19.20 -3.73 -7.90
N THR A 99 -20.11 -4.68 -8.02
CA THR A 99 -20.49 -5.59 -6.93
C THR A 99 -19.50 -6.74 -6.75
N MET A 100 -18.65 -7.01 -7.74
CA MET A 100 -17.65 -8.07 -7.72
C MET A 100 -16.56 -7.84 -8.77
N VAL A 101 -15.42 -8.52 -8.60
CA VAL A 101 -14.38 -8.61 -9.64
C VAL A 101 -14.94 -9.30 -10.89
N THR A 102 -14.70 -8.72 -12.07
CA THR A 102 -15.23 -9.28 -13.34
C THR A 102 -14.40 -10.49 -13.82
N PRO A 103 -14.94 -11.34 -14.71
CA PRO A 103 -14.17 -12.45 -15.30
C PRO A 103 -12.85 -12.00 -15.97
N ASP A 104 -12.85 -10.87 -16.68
CA ASP A 104 -11.64 -10.35 -17.32
C ASP A 104 -10.60 -9.88 -16.29
N GLN A 105 -11.06 -9.22 -15.21
CA GLN A 105 -10.18 -8.84 -14.10
C GLN A 105 -9.63 -10.07 -13.37
N LEU A 106 -10.41 -11.14 -13.22
CA LEU A 106 -9.93 -12.42 -12.68
C LEU A 106 -8.87 -13.04 -13.59
N GLN A 107 -9.05 -12.96 -14.91
CA GLN A 107 -8.05 -13.43 -15.87
C GLN A 107 -6.75 -12.62 -15.77
N HIS A 108 -6.85 -11.29 -15.68
CA HIS A 108 -5.69 -10.42 -15.44
C HIS A 108 -4.94 -10.84 -14.16
N LEU A 109 -5.66 -11.07 -13.06
CA LEU A 109 -5.08 -11.52 -11.80
C LEU A 109 -4.47 -12.91 -11.89
N ALA A 110 -5.01 -13.82 -12.70
CA ALA A 110 -4.47 -15.17 -12.92
C ALA A 110 -3.15 -15.13 -13.69
N GLU A 111 -3.02 -14.25 -14.67
CA GLU A 111 -1.84 -14.07 -15.53
C GLU A 111 -0.80 -13.10 -14.95
N ALA A 112 -1.11 -12.46 -13.82
CA ALA A 112 -0.24 -11.49 -13.17
C ALA A 112 1.10 -12.11 -12.76
N HIS A 113 2.18 -11.39 -13.09
CA HIS A 113 3.53 -11.63 -12.57
C HIS A 113 3.86 -10.66 -11.43
N ILE A 114 3.31 -9.45 -11.53
CA ILE A 114 3.39 -8.38 -10.53
C ILE A 114 1.97 -7.89 -10.24
N ILE A 115 1.65 -7.64 -8.98
CA ILE A 115 0.48 -6.88 -8.57
C ILE A 115 0.97 -5.61 -7.87
N LEU A 116 0.55 -4.46 -8.41
CA LEU A 116 0.89 -3.14 -7.94
C LEU A 116 -0.29 -2.51 -7.19
N LEU A 117 -0.07 -2.21 -5.92
CA LEU A 117 -1.03 -1.68 -4.94
C LEU A 117 -0.55 -0.29 -4.47
N PRO A 118 -1.08 0.80 -5.07
CA PRO A 118 -0.73 2.16 -4.70
C PRO A 118 -0.97 2.53 -3.23
N GLU A 119 -0.18 3.46 -2.72
CA GLU A 119 -0.49 4.19 -1.48
C GLU A 119 -1.67 5.14 -1.70
N GLY A 120 -2.53 5.30 -0.69
CA GLY A 120 -3.74 6.12 -0.74
C GLY A 120 -4.61 5.89 0.50
N ASN A 121 -5.94 6.01 0.37
CA ASN A 121 -6.86 5.71 1.46
C ASN A 121 -7.01 4.18 1.63
N THR A 122 -6.10 3.57 2.41
CA THR A 122 -6.08 2.12 2.67
C THR A 122 -7.39 1.60 3.27
N LEU A 123 -8.03 2.37 4.16
CA LEU A 123 -9.30 1.96 4.79
C LEU A 123 -10.41 1.77 3.75
N PHE A 124 -10.52 2.70 2.82
CA PHE A 124 -11.45 2.59 1.70
C PHE A 124 -11.11 1.40 0.80
N ALA A 125 -9.84 1.26 0.42
CA ALA A 125 -9.39 0.19 -0.47
C ALA A 125 -9.73 -1.19 0.07
N ILE A 126 -9.36 -1.46 1.33
CA ILE A 126 -9.58 -2.77 1.97
C ILE A 126 -11.07 -3.10 2.04
N ARG A 127 -11.91 -2.14 2.46
CA ARG A 127 -13.36 -2.34 2.48
C ARG A 127 -13.92 -2.64 1.10
N ARG A 128 -13.51 -1.89 0.07
CA ARG A 128 -13.92 -2.16 -1.31
C ARG A 128 -13.44 -3.53 -1.80
N TRP A 129 -12.26 -3.97 -1.40
CA TRP A 129 -11.76 -5.28 -1.77
C TRP A 129 -12.54 -6.41 -1.10
N GLU A 130 -12.92 -6.25 0.17
CA GLU A 130 -13.78 -7.20 0.88
C GLU A 130 -15.20 -7.25 0.29
N GLU A 131 -15.78 -6.09 -0.05
CA GLU A 131 -17.12 -5.98 -0.65
C GLU A 131 -17.20 -6.64 -2.03
N THR A 132 -16.11 -6.64 -2.79
CA THR A 132 -16.04 -7.17 -4.16
C THR A 132 -15.41 -8.55 -4.28
N GLY A 133 -14.84 -9.08 -3.17
CA GLY A 133 -14.06 -10.32 -3.15
C GLY A 133 -12.66 -10.19 -3.77
N LEU A 134 -12.22 -8.99 -4.10
CA LEU A 134 -10.85 -8.74 -4.59
C LEU A 134 -9.81 -9.09 -3.52
N ASP A 135 -10.12 -8.92 -2.24
CA ASP A 135 -9.21 -9.27 -1.13
C ASP A 135 -8.80 -10.75 -1.16
N ALA A 136 -9.75 -11.64 -1.44
CA ALA A 136 -9.52 -13.07 -1.59
C ALA A 136 -8.66 -13.37 -2.83
N CYS A 137 -8.92 -12.68 -3.94
CA CYS A 137 -8.16 -12.83 -5.18
C CYS A 137 -6.70 -12.35 -5.00
N LEU A 138 -6.48 -11.24 -4.31
CA LEU A 138 -5.14 -10.71 -4.01
C LEU A 138 -4.36 -11.67 -3.11
N ARG A 139 -4.98 -12.21 -2.05
CA ARG A 139 -4.36 -13.25 -1.21
C ARG A 139 -4.03 -14.53 -1.99
N ALA A 140 -4.91 -14.95 -2.90
CA ALA A 140 -4.66 -16.12 -3.75
C ALA A 140 -3.49 -15.88 -4.72
N SER A 141 -3.37 -14.67 -5.29
CA SER A 141 -2.23 -14.28 -6.12
C SER A 141 -0.92 -14.23 -5.33
N ALA A 142 -0.94 -13.72 -4.10
CA ALA A 142 0.22 -13.79 -3.20
C ALA A 142 0.65 -15.24 -2.93
N ALA A 143 -0.32 -16.14 -2.67
CA ALA A 143 -0.08 -17.56 -2.47
C ALA A 143 0.57 -18.25 -3.68
N ARG A 144 0.27 -17.76 -4.89
CA ARG A 144 0.83 -18.25 -6.16
C ARG A 144 2.30 -17.82 -6.36
N GLY A 145 2.79 -16.86 -5.59
CA GLY A 145 4.15 -16.33 -5.72
C GLY A 145 4.28 -15.14 -6.67
N VAL A 146 3.19 -14.41 -6.91
CA VAL A 146 3.23 -13.11 -7.59
C VAL A 146 4.06 -12.13 -6.78
N VAL A 147 4.81 -11.26 -7.47
CA VAL A 147 5.54 -10.17 -6.82
C VAL A 147 4.55 -9.08 -6.41
N LEU A 148 4.43 -8.83 -5.11
CA LEU A 148 3.60 -7.74 -4.58
C LEU A 148 4.40 -6.45 -4.52
N VAL A 149 3.85 -5.35 -5.03
CA VAL A 149 4.50 -4.03 -4.99
C VAL A 149 3.52 -3.06 -4.35
N GLY A 150 3.88 -2.42 -3.25
CA GLY A 150 2.99 -1.48 -2.57
C GLY A 150 3.31 -1.25 -1.10
N GLY A 151 2.41 -0.55 -0.41
CA GLY A 151 2.51 -0.18 1.00
C GLY A 151 1.78 -1.12 1.96
N GLY A 152 1.54 -0.64 3.19
CA GLY A 152 1.14 -1.45 4.34
C GLY A 152 -0.13 -2.29 4.20
N CYS A 153 -0.96 -2.05 3.19
CA CYS A 153 -2.12 -2.88 2.85
C CYS A 153 -1.80 -4.38 2.63
N CYS A 154 -0.57 -4.76 2.28
CA CYS A 154 -0.17 -6.18 2.17
C CYS A 154 0.06 -6.86 3.54
N PHE A 155 0.29 -6.07 4.58
CA PHE A 155 0.57 -6.54 5.93
C PHE A 155 -0.72 -6.82 6.70
N ARG A 156 -0.60 -7.19 7.98
CA ARG A 156 -1.77 -7.39 8.83
C ARG A 156 -2.46 -6.06 9.07
N ALA A 157 -1.71 -5.00 9.25
CA ALA A 157 -2.24 -3.65 9.36
C ALA A 157 -1.21 -2.59 8.91
N GLU A 158 -1.67 -1.36 8.80
CA GLU A 158 -0.89 -0.20 8.41
C GLU A 158 -1.17 0.99 9.33
N HIS A 159 -0.12 1.75 9.64
CA HIS A 159 -0.23 3.11 10.16
C HIS A 159 -0.66 4.04 9.03
N SER A 160 -1.93 4.41 9.02
CA SER A 160 -2.58 5.04 7.87
C SER A 160 -3.22 6.39 8.23
N ASP A 161 -3.13 7.33 7.30
CA ASP A 161 -3.81 8.61 7.34
C ASP A 161 -5.21 8.58 6.73
N SER A 162 -5.82 7.39 6.56
CA SER A 162 -7.17 7.25 5.96
C SER A 162 -8.28 8.05 6.66
N ALA A 163 -8.05 8.53 7.89
CA ALA A 163 -8.93 9.44 8.62
C ALA A 163 -8.85 10.91 8.16
N ASN A 164 -7.82 11.26 7.38
CA ASN A 164 -7.59 12.58 6.84
C ASN A 164 -8.62 12.87 5.74
N PRO A 165 -9.45 13.92 5.87
CA PRO A 165 -10.42 14.29 4.83
C PRO A 165 -9.80 14.54 3.45
N LYS A 166 -8.52 14.94 3.39
CA LYS A 166 -7.78 15.13 2.14
C LYS A 166 -7.45 13.83 1.40
N THR A 167 -7.68 12.69 2.04
CA THR A 167 -7.52 11.38 1.39
C THR A 167 -8.86 10.82 0.93
N CYS A 168 -10.01 11.40 1.29
CA CYS A 168 -11.33 10.89 0.95
C CYS A 168 -11.69 11.07 -0.53
N ALA A 169 -12.64 10.27 -1.02
CA ALA A 169 -13.03 10.23 -2.43
C ALA A 169 -13.44 11.60 -2.96
N GLN A 170 -14.28 12.31 -2.21
CA GLN A 170 -14.79 13.63 -2.59
C GLN A 170 -13.66 14.63 -2.86
N TYR A 171 -12.66 14.68 -1.99
CA TYR A 171 -11.52 15.58 -2.13
C TYR A 171 -10.60 15.17 -3.28
N MET A 172 -10.30 13.87 -3.40
CA MET A 172 -9.40 13.37 -4.44
C MET A 172 -9.99 13.57 -5.85
N LEU A 173 -11.29 13.35 -6.01
CA LEU A 173 -12.00 13.55 -7.28
C LEU A 173 -12.19 15.02 -7.62
N SER A 174 -12.45 15.90 -6.65
CA SER A 174 -12.56 17.33 -6.91
C SER A 174 -11.23 17.88 -7.42
N ARG A 175 -10.11 17.47 -6.81
CA ARG A 175 -8.77 17.86 -7.25
C ARG A 175 -8.44 17.36 -8.66
N GLU A 176 -8.91 16.19 -9.05
CA GLU A 176 -8.67 15.69 -10.41
C GLU A 176 -9.42 16.54 -11.44
N ASN A 177 -10.69 16.86 -11.20
CA ASN A 177 -11.48 17.74 -12.07
C ASN A 177 -10.90 19.16 -12.16
N GLU A 178 -10.24 19.64 -11.11
CA GLU A 178 -9.58 20.95 -11.05
C GLU A 178 -8.27 20.99 -11.84
N VAL A 179 -7.47 19.91 -11.76
CA VAL A 179 -6.28 19.76 -12.60
C VAL A 179 -6.68 19.78 -14.08
N ASP A 180 -7.80 19.16 -14.43
CA ASP A 180 -8.36 19.19 -15.79
C ASP A 180 -8.87 20.58 -16.22
N SER A 181 -9.30 21.43 -15.28
CA SER A 181 -9.91 22.75 -15.56
C SER A 181 -8.98 23.96 -15.34
N GLY A 182 -7.80 23.78 -14.74
CA GLY A 182 -6.76 24.79 -14.63
C GLY A 182 -7.05 25.97 -13.68
N GLN A 183 -8.00 25.83 -12.75
CA GLN A 183 -8.34 26.88 -11.77
C GLN A 183 -7.62 26.69 -10.42
N PRO A 184 -7.17 27.76 -9.74
CA PRO A 184 -6.56 27.68 -8.41
C PRO A 184 -7.61 27.43 -7.32
N VAL A 185 -7.23 26.60 -6.34
CA VAL A 185 -8.09 26.21 -5.22
C VAL A 185 -7.90 27.17 -4.04
N GLU A 186 -8.94 27.90 -3.67
CA GLU A 186 -9.11 28.45 -2.33
C GLU A 186 -10.28 27.72 -1.65
N MET A 187 -10.00 26.93 -0.62
CA MET A 187 -11.03 26.41 0.27
C MET A 187 -10.55 26.40 1.71
N GLU A 188 -11.48 26.79 2.58
CA GLU A 188 -11.31 27.12 3.98
C GLU A 188 -10.59 26.02 4.79
N GLU A 189 -9.63 26.45 5.61
CA GLU A 189 -8.99 25.67 6.68
C GLU A 189 -9.99 25.35 7.82
N GLY A 190 -11.09 24.68 7.49
CA GLY A 190 -12.05 24.14 8.45
C GLY A 190 -11.82 22.65 8.71
N GLY A 191 -10.56 22.21 8.82
CA GLY A 191 -10.22 20.80 8.92
C GLY A 191 -10.61 20.20 10.26
N ALA A 192 -11.60 19.30 10.28
CA ALA A 192 -11.84 18.45 11.44
C ALA A 192 -10.54 17.75 11.87
N LYS A 193 -10.22 17.79 13.16
CA LYS A 193 -9.04 17.13 13.72
C LYS A 193 -9.16 15.62 13.48
N TRP A 194 -8.16 15.02 12.85
CA TRP A 194 -8.05 13.58 12.62
C TRP A 194 -6.77 13.05 13.26
N GLU A 195 -6.69 11.73 13.44
CA GLU A 195 -5.48 11.04 13.92
C GLU A 195 -5.17 9.84 13.00
N TYR A 196 -3.90 9.44 12.94
CA TYR A 196 -3.51 8.20 12.26
C TYR A 196 -4.16 6.98 12.90
N LEU A 197 -4.55 6.03 12.05
CA LEU A 197 -5.24 4.80 12.43
C LEU A 197 -4.37 3.57 12.18
N CYS A 198 -4.63 2.51 12.93
CA CYS A 198 -4.17 1.17 12.59
C CYS A 198 -5.22 0.49 11.69
N VAL A 199 -5.11 0.66 10.37
CA VAL A 199 -6.06 0.08 9.40
C VAL A 199 -5.67 -1.35 9.11
N HIS A 200 -6.62 -2.29 9.13
CA HIS A 200 -6.30 -3.67 8.78
C HIS A 200 -6.00 -3.83 7.28
N GLY A 201 -5.03 -4.68 6.96
CA GLY A 201 -4.63 -5.00 5.60
C GLY A 201 -5.09 -6.40 5.17
N LEU A 202 -4.62 -6.83 4.00
CA LEU A 202 -4.85 -8.14 3.40
C LEU A 202 -4.35 -9.29 4.25
N SER A 203 -3.45 -9.03 5.22
CA SER A 203 -2.86 -10.03 6.09
C SER A 203 -2.08 -11.12 5.33
N VAL A 204 -1.47 -10.76 4.19
CA VAL A 204 -0.52 -11.63 3.48
C VAL A 204 0.77 -11.75 4.30
N LEU A 205 1.25 -10.62 4.82
CA LEU A 205 2.40 -10.55 5.71
C LEU A 205 1.94 -10.18 7.13
N PRO A 206 2.57 -10.70 8.19
CA PRO A 206 2.25 -10.30 9.55
C PRO A 206 2.96 -8.98 9.92
N GLY A 207 2.44 -8.31 10.95
CA GLY A 207 2.97 -7.05 11.46
C GLY A 207 2.18 -5.82 11.01
N ILE A 208 2.51 -4.68 11.62
CA ILE A 208 1.93 -3.38 11.33
C ILE A 208 2.98 -2.56 10.58
N PHE A 209 2.69 -2.18 9.35
CA PHE A 209 3.62 -1.44 8.51
C PHE A 209 3.43 0.08 8.69
N CYS A 210 4.53 0.84 8.72
CA CYS A 210 4.51 2.31 8.74
C CYS A 210 5.39 2.82 7.59
N PRO A 211 4.79 3.27 6.48
CA PRO A 211 5.52 3.93 5.41
C PRO A 211 5.99 5.31 5.87
N GLN A 212 6.96 5.88 5.15
CA GLN A 212 7.51 7.21 5.38
C GLN A 212 7.91 7.45 6.85
N HIS A 213 8.37 6.41 7.54
CA HIS A 213 8.44 6.37 9.00
C HIS A 213 9.28 7.50 9.63
N SER A 214 10.36 7.93 8.99
CA SER A 214 11.21 9.05 9.41
C SER A 214 10.68 10.44 9.06
N SER A 215 9.59 10.54 8.29
CA SER A 215 9.05 11.79 7.77
C SER A 215 8.14 12.51 8.76
N ARG A 216 7.84 13.77 8.44
CA ARG A 216 6.78 14.54 9.07
C ARG A 216 5.59 14.66 8.13
N ASP A 217 4.38 14.59 8.67
CA ASP A 217 3.18 14.90 7.89
C ASP A 217 3.03 16.41 7.63
N ALA A 218 1.94 16.79 6.94
CA ALA A 218 1.64 18.19 6.63
C ALA A 218 1.38 19.08 7.87
N THR A 219 1.10 18.48 9.04
CA THR A 219 0.91 19.19 10.31
C THR A 219 2.22 19.30 11.11
N GLY A 220 3.30 18.69 10.63
CA GLY A 220 4.59 18.61 11.30
C GLY A 220 4.70 17.44 12.29
N LEU A 221 3.71 16.56 12.41
CA LEU A 221 3.76 15.39 13.28
C LEU A 221 4.81 14.39 12.74
N LEU A 222 5.71 13.93 13.60
CA LEU A 222 6.72 12.94 13.23
C LEU A 222 6.08 11.54 13.19
N LEU A 223 6.17 10.85 12.05
CA LEU A 223 5.45 9.60 11.84
C LEU A 223 5.96 8.48 12.76
N ASN A 224 7.25 8.43 13.08
CA ASN A 224 7.80 7.45 14.02
C ASN A 224 7.21 7.56 15.45
N GLU A 225 6.90 8.77 15.92
CA GLU A 225 6.33 9.06 17.23
C GLU A 225 4.85 8.73 17.23
N SER A 226 4.14 9.14 16.17
CA SER A 226 2.74 8.77 15.91
C SER A 226 2.59 7.24 15.89
N PHE A 227 3.47 6.56 15.17
CA PHE A 227 3.48 5.11 15.07
C PHE A 227 3.78 4.44 16.41
N SER A 228 4.76 4.94 17.16
CA SER A 228 5.08 4.42 18.50
C SER A 228 3.91 4.62 19.48
N LYS A 229 3.19 5.75 19.42
CA LYS A 229 1.97 5.98 20.20
C LYS A 229 0.87 4.99 19.81
N MET A 230 0.69 4.73 18.51
CA MET A 230 -0.28 3.76 18.01
C MET A 230 0.03 2.34 18.50
N LEU A 231 1.29 1.87 18.38
CA LEU A 231 1.69 0.51 18.76
C LEU A 231 1.35 0.17 20.21
N LYS A 232 1.35 1.14 21.13
CA LYS A 232 0.91 0.91 22.53
C LYS A 232 -0.53 0.43 22.64
N ARG A 233 -1.41 0.75 21.68
CA ARG A 233 -2.79 0.24 21.58
C ARG A 233 -2.87 -1.15 20.92
N HIS A 234 -1.80 -1.59 20.26
CA HIS A 234 -1.70 -2.87 19.55
C HIS A 234 -0.46 -3.68 20.01
N PRO A 235 -0.31 -3.95 21.34
CA PRO A 235 0.95 -4.36 21.93
C PRO A 235 1.42 -5.78 21.54
N THR A 236 0.52 -6.60 21.01
CA THR A 236 0.84 -7.99 20.61
C THR A 236 1.50 -8.08 19.24
N GLU A 237 1.41 -7.01 18.45
CA GLU A 237 1.86 -6.97 17.07
C GLU A 237 3.21 -6.28 16.96
N ARG A 238 4.00 -6.70 15.97
CA ARG A 238 5.28 -6.08 15.65
C ARG A 238 5.06 -4.94 14.66
N GLY A 239 5.59 -3.77 14.96
CA GLY A 239 5.68 -2.65 14.04
C GLY A 239 6.90 -2.73 13.13
N ILE A 240 6.75 -2.31 11.88
CA ILE A 240 7.80 -2.25 10.85
C ILE A 240 7.75 -0.85 10.25
N GLY A 241 8.67 0.01 10.67
CA GLY A 241 8.83 1.36 10.14
C GLY A 241 9.83 1.38 8.98
N VAL A 242 9.41 1.86 7.81
CA VAL A 242 10.26 1.98 6.63
C VAL A 242 10.42 3.45 6.30
N ASP A 243 11.65 3.96 6.38
CA ASP A 243 11.96 5.35 6.07
C ASP A 243 11.67 5.67 4.60
N CYS A 244 11.37 6.93 4.27
CA CYS A 244 10.90 7.34 2.94
C CYS A 244 11.83 6.96 1.78
N ARG A 245 13.13 6.75 2.04
CA ARG A 245 14.13 6.36 1.04
C ARG A 245 14.57 4.90 1.14
N ALA A 246 13.99 4.14 2.07
CA ALA A 246 14.24 2.72 2.20
C ALA A 246 13.26 1.94 1.33
N VAL A 247 13.73 0.83 0.77
CA VAL A 247 12.89 -0.15 0.07
C VAL A 247 13.13 -1.52 0.66
N LEU A 248 12.10 -2.13 1.24
CA LEU A 248 12.15 -3.51 1.70
C LEU A 248 11.81 -4.46 0.56
N LEU A 249 12.76 -5.29 0.15
CA LEU A 249 12.54 -6.39 -0.78
C LEU A 249 12.42 -7.71 -0.04
N LEU A 250 11.39 -8.49 -0.35
CA LEU A 250 11.28 -9.90 0.04
C LEU A 250 11.62 -10.75 -1.18
N MET A 251 12.62 -11.62 -1.04
CA MET A 251 13.21 -12.36 -2.16
C MET A 251 12.41 -13.62 -2.55
N GLY A 252 11.48 -14.06 -1.71
CA GLY A 252 10.71 -15.29 -1.89
C GLY A 252 11.46 -16.59 -1.59
N ASP A 253 12.65 -16.50 -0.98
CA ASP A 253 13.46 -17.63 -0.52
C ASP A 253 13.69 -17.63 1.01
N GLY A 254 12.95 -16.78 1.72
CA GLY A 254 13.10 -16.54 3.16
C GLY A 254 14.08 -15.43 3.53
N ARG A 255 14.72 -14.77 2.55
CA ARG A 255 15.58 -13.60 2.79
C ARG A 255 14.88 -12.29 2.43
N TYR A 256 15.29 -11.23 3.10
CA TYR A 256 15.00 -9.86 2.71
C TYR A 256 16.27 -9.11 2.33
N GLN A 257 16.09 -8.04 1.56
CA GLN A 257 17.12 -7.05 1.25
C GLN A 257 16.53 -5.65 1.40
N VAL A 258 17.36 -4.70 1.81
CA VAL A 258 17.01 -3.28 1.88
C VAL A 258 17.77 -2.54 0.79
N LEU A 259 17.05 -1.77 -0.02
CA LEU A 259 17.62 -0.83 -0.96
C LEU A 259 17.43 0.60 -0.47
N THR A 260 18.23 1.50 -1.03
CA THR A 260 18.19 2.93 -0.76
C THR A 260 17.93 3.67 -2.07
N ILE A 261 16.96 4.58 -2.06
CA ILE A 261 16.67 5.49 -3.17
C ILE A 261 17.54 6.75 -3.00
N ALA A 262 18.15 7.22 -4.10
CA ALA A 262 18.94 8.44 -4.10
C ALA A 262 18.06 9.67 -3.75
N ASN A 263 18.64 10.71 -3.14
CA ASN A 263 17.87 11.94 -2.91
C ASN A 263 17.65 12.72 -4.23
N ARG A 264 16.68 13.65 -4.23
CA ARG A 264 16.39 14.51 -5.40
C ARG A 264 17.57 15.40 -5.84
N GLU A 265 18.59 15.58 -4.99
CA GLU A 265 19.83 16.32 -5.30
C GLU A 265 20.95 15.42 -5.84
N GLY A 266 20.67 14.14 -6.12
CA GLY A 266 21.65 13.17 -6.60
C GLY A 266 22.68 12.70 -5.56
N ARG A 267 22.57 13.15 -4.30
CA ARG A 267 23.36 12.61 -3.18
C ARG A 267 22.71 11.34 -2.66
N THR A 268 23.38 10.22 -2.82
CA THR A 268 23.11 9.01 -2.06
C THR A 268 23.33 9.35 -0.59
N ALA A 269 22.30 9.29 0.26
CA ALA A 269 22.60 9.23 1.69
C ALA A 269 23.37 7.94 1.95
N SER A 270 24.22 7.95 2.98
CA SER A 270 24.88 6.71 3.35
C SER A 270 23.78 5.71 3.75
N VAL A 271 23.94 4.46 3.32
CA VAL A 271 23.04 3.36 3.66
C VAL A 271 22.90 3.17 5.19
N LYS A 272 23.83 3.74 5.97
CA LYS A 272 23.78 3.76 7.44
C LYS A 272 22.78 4.78 8.02
N ASP A 273 22.37 5.76 7.21
CA ASP A 273 21.48 6.85 7.64
C ASP A 273 20.00 6.60 7.29
N ILE A 274 19.71 5.55 6.53
CA ILE A 274 18.35 5.17 6.10
C ILE A 274 18.06 3.79 6.68
N ASN A 275 17.00 3.72 7.48
CA ASN A 275 16.77 2.57 8.33
C ASN A 275 15.39 1.96 8.11
N ILE A 276 15.34 0.65 8.28
CA ILE A 276 14.09 -0.04 8.61
C ILE A 276 14.16 -0.38 10.09
N GLN A 277 13.08 -0.06 10.81
CA GLN A 277 12.99 -0.25 12.25
C GLN A 277 11.92 -1.28 12.57
N ILE A 278 12.29 -2.25 13.40
CA ILE A 278 11.35 -3.11 14.11
C ILE A 278 10.99 -2.44 15.42
N LYS A 279 9.70 -2.42 15.73
CA LYS A 279 9.16 -1.87 16.99
C LYS A 279 8.29 -2.90 17.68
N ASP A 280 8.63 -3.24 18.92
CA ASP A 280 7.88 -4.17 19.75
C ASP A 280 7.44 -3.48 21.05
N VAL A 281 6.23 -3.79 21.53
CA VAL A 281 5.79 -3.30 22.85
C VAL A 281 6.16 -4.31 23.91
N VAL A 282 7.05 -3.92 24.82
CA VAL A 282 7.52 -4.73 25.94
C VAL A 282 7.21 -3.96 27.22
N GLU A 283 6.42 -4.55 28.11
CA GLU A 283 6.03 -3.93 29.39
C GLU A 283 5.42 -2.52 29.21
N GLY A 284 4.61 -2.35 28.15
CA GLY A 284 3.94 -1.07 27.82
C GLY A 284 4.84 -0.02 27.14
N ASN A 285 6.13 -0.33 26.93
CA ASN A 285 7.08 0.56 26.28
C ASN A 285 7.46 0.06 24.89
N VAL A 286 7.65 0.99 23.95
CA VAL A 286 8.06 0.65 22.59
C VAL A 286 9.58 0.49 22.55
N GLN A 287 10.04 -0.73 22.34
CA GLN A 287 11.44 -1.05 22.05
C GLN A 287 11.66 -0.99 20.54
N THR A 288 12.72 -0.30 20.11
CA THR A 288 13.04 -0.11 18.69
C THR A 288 14.37 -0.76 18.37
N THR A 289 14.43 -1.52 17.29
CA THR A 289 15.66 -2.14 16.77
C THR A 289 15.80 -1.82 15.29
N THR A 290 16.95 -1.31 14.87
CA THR A 290 17.28 -1.15 13.45
C THR A 290 17.74 -2.49 12.88
N ILE A 291 17.23 -2.85 11.69
CA ILE A 291 17.62 -4.09 11.04
C ILE A 291 18.85 -3.92 10.14
N GLN A 292 19.47 -5.03 9.78
CA GLN A 292 20.56 -5.06 8.80
C GLN A 292 20.02 -4.83 7.38
N GLN A 293 20.93 -4.58 6.43
CA GLN A 293 20.55 -4.38 5.01
C GLN A 293 20.09 -5.66 4.32
N GLN A 294 20.37 -6.82 4.91
CA GLN A 294 19.92 -8.12 4.45
C GLN A 294 19.79 -9.05 5.66
N GLY A 295 18.88 -10.01 5.59
CA GLY A 295 18.67 -10.95 6.69
C GLY A 295 17.53 -11.93 6.43
N SER A 296 17.07 -12.59 7.49
CA SER A 296 15.95 -13.53 7.41
C SER A 296 14.61 -12.79 7.54
N VAL A 297 13.64 -13.17 6.70
CA VAL A 297 12.26 -12.65 6.80
C VAL A 297 11.65 -12.95 8.17
N GLU A 298 12.05 -14.04 8.83
CA GLU A 298 11.53 -14.42 10.15
C GLU A 298 12.07 -13.54 11.30
N GLU A 299 13.22 -12.89 11.12
CA GLU A 299 13.73 -11.90 12.06
C GLU A 299 12.93 -10.60 11.97
N LEU A 300 12.45 -10.28 10.77
CA LEU A 300 11.68 -9.09 10.45
C LEU A 300 10.21 -9.24 10.78
N LEU A 301 9.58 -10.29 10.24
CA LEU A 301 8.15 -10.53 10.27
C LEU A 301 7.78 -11.50 11.38
N ARG A 302 6.91 -11.06 12.29
CA ARG A 302 6.46 -11.87 13.42
C ARG A 302 4.94 -11.88 13.50
N LYS A 303 4.35 -13.06 13.65
CA LYS A 303 2.93 -13.19 14.00
C LYS A 303 2.65 -12.51 15.35
N PRO A 304 1.41 -12.06 15.60
CA PRO A 304 1.05 -11.51 16.90
C PRO A 304 1.37 -12.49 18.04
N CYS A 305 1.94 -12.01 19.15
CA CYS A 305 2.24 -12.83 20.33
C CYS A 305 1.03 -13.03 21.26
N GLY A 306 -0.13 -12.50 20.87
CA GLY A 306 -1.39 -12.56 21.62
C GLY A 306 -2.58 -12.13 20.75
N PRO A 307 -3.76 -11.90 21.36
CA PRO A 307 -4.96 -11.48 20.63
C PRO A 307 -4.76 -10.14 19.90
N VAL A 308 -5.11 -10.11 18.62
CA VAL A 308 -5.07 -8.88 17.82
C VAL A 308 -6.17 -7.93 18.23
N VAL A 309 -5.80 -6.68 18.50
CA VAL A 309 -6.73 -5.59 18.87
C VAL A 309 -7.04 -4.79 17.60
N ARG A 310 -8.32 -4.71 17.21
CA ARG A 310 -8.76 -3.83 16.12
C ARG A 310 -8.69 -2.37 16.57
N ASP A 311 -8.40 -1.46 15.64
CA ASP A 311 -8.45 -0.04 15.96
C ASP A 311 -9.92 0.38 16.19
N PRO A 312 -10.28 0.92 17.37
CA PRO A 312 -11.65 1.28 17.69
C PRO A 312 -12.23 2.38 16.78
N PHE A 313 -11.38 3.16 16.12
CA PHE A 313 -11.81 4.28 15.28
C PHE A 313 -12.01 3.91 13.80
N GLU A 314 -11.59 2.70 13.40
CA GLU A 314 -11.65 2.27 12.01
C GLU A 314 -13.08 2.31 11.44
N ALA A 315 -14.06 1.79 12.20
CA ALA A 315 -15.47 1.82 11.80
C ALA A 315 -16.05 3.24 11.75
N TYR A 316 -15.60 4.13 12.64
CA TYR A 316 -16.05 5.52 12.66
C TYR A 316 -15.59 6.28 11.41
N TYR A 317 -14.29 6.20 11.09
CA TYR A 317 -13.75 6.87 9.90
C TYR A 317 -14.17 6.21 8.59
N ALA A 318 -14.52 4.91 8.61
CA ALA A 318 -15.14 4.24 7.47
C ALA A 318 -16.49 4.87 7.05
N MET A 319 -17.22 5.51 7.98
CA MET A 319 -18.44 6.24 7.66
C MET A 319 -18.17 7.63 7.04
N ALA A 320 -17.03 8.24 7.34
CA ALA A 320 -16.63 9.54 6.79
C ALA A 320 -16.19 9.47 5.32
N ASN A 321 -15.82 8.27 4.85
CA ASN A 321 -15.54 7.99 3.45
C ASN A 321 -16.30 6.72 3.03
N PRO A 322 -17.60 6.84 2.71
CA PRO A 322 -18.46 5.69 2.49
C PRO A 322 -18.10 4.96 1.19
N THR A 323 -18.33 3.65 1.18
CA THR A 323 -18.37 2.81 -0.01
C THR A 323 -19.81 2.71 -0.51
N ALA A 324 -20.03 2.24 -1.75
CA ALA A 324 -21.39 2.04 -2.26
C ALA A 324 -22.25 1.09 -1.39
N LEU A 325 -21.65 0.11 -0.70
CA LEU A 325 -22.38 -0.72 0.26
C LEU A 325 -22.79 0.09 1.51
N THR A 326 -21.90 0.95 1.99
CA THR A 326 -22.15 1.75 3.20
C THR A 326 -23.15 2.88 2.93
N GLU A 327 -23.13 3.47 1.74
CA GLU A 327 -24.18 4.40 1.29
C GLU A 327 -25.57 3.76 1.30
N LYS A 328 -25.70 2.50 0.85
CA LYS A 328 -26.97 1.76 0.89
C LYS A 328 -27.49 1.53 2.32
N LEU A 329 -26.59 1.40 3.30
CA LEU A 329 -26.95 1.26 4.72
C LEU A 329 -27.32 2.61 5.36
N LEU A 330 -26.68 3.70 4.94
CA LEU A 330 -26.99 5.07 5.39
C LEU A 330 -28.30 5.59 4.78
N CYS A 331 -28.63 5.17 3.56
CA CYS A 331 -29.83 5.53 2.82
C CYS A 331 -30.96 4.49 2.97
N ALA A 332 -31.14 3.90 4.15
CA ALA A 332 -32.30 3.06 4.41
C ALA A 332 -33.60 3.85 4.11
N PRO A 333 -34.57 3.26 3.38
CA PRO A 333 -35.80 3.97 3.03
C PRO A 333 -36.55 4.31 4.31
N ARG A 334 -36.92 5.59 4.46
CA ARG A 334 -37.96 6.00 5.41
C ARG A 334 -39.32 5.49 4.96
#